data_AF-A0A8T3TIE3-F1
#
_entry.id   AF-A0A8T3TIE3-F1
#
_cell.length_a   1.000
_cell.length_b   1.000
_cell.length_c   1.000
_cell.angle_alpha   90.00
_cell.angle_beta   90.00
_cell.angle_gamma   90.00
#
_symmetry.space_group_name_H-M   'P 1'
#
loop_
_entity.id
_entity.type
_entity.pdbx_description
1 polymer ?
#
loop_
_entity_poly.entity_id
_entity_poly.type
_entity_poly.pdbx_seq_one_letter_code
_entity_poly.pdbx_strand_id
1 'polypeptide(L)'
;MNNPERQGLNSTILDALAPINTFPLDPDNSDPDNNYSPMWDAHINVWTPEAIDAGERRRITSFEDLEQLIADGLVTDAPTNTGAPNAFVAGLKPSNAIINCPVIAQPTEAGTLPDTSTSLPTSDGLTPPLPLIGLTALLAAVAAISFRMRRIRA
;
A
#
# COMPACT_ATOMS: atom_id res chain seq x y z
N MET A 1 -13.96 13.84 0.02
CA MET A 1 -12.69 13.88 -0.75
C MET A 1 -12.90 14.81 -1.94
N ASN A 2 -12.22 15.97 -1.98
CA ASN A 2 -12.52 17.04 -2.97
C ASN A 2 -11.52 17.08 -4.15
N ASN A 3 -10.48 16.25 -4.13
CA ASN A 3 -9.52 16.10 -5.22
C ASN A 3 -9.65 14.70 -5.85
N PRO A 4 -10.22 14.56 -7.06
CA PRO A 4 -10.35 13.27 -7.75
C PRO A 4 -8.98 12.67 -8.11
N GLU A 5 -7.93 13.47 -8.21
CA GLU A 5 -6.58 13.02 -8.52
C GLU A 5 -5.74 12.66 -7.29
N ARG A 6 -6.37 12.65 -6.10
CA ARG A 6 -5.68 12.32 -4.84
C ARG A 6 -5.22 10.87 -4.85
N GLN A 7 -3.91 10.65 -4.73
CA GLN A 7 -3.29 9.32 -4.67
C GLN A 7 -1.90 9.39 -4.00
N GLY A 8 -1.43 8.25 -3.49
CA GLY A 8 -0.04 8.07 -3.05
C GLY A 8 0.28 8.43 -1.60
N LEU A 9 1.52 8.18 -1.22
CA LEU A 9 2.02 8.35 0.15
C LEU A 9 2.02 9.82 0.60
N ASN A 10 2.41 10.75 -0.27
CA ASN A 10 2.45 12.16 0.08
C ASN A 10 1.08 12.73 0.42
N SER A 11 0.05 12.43 -0.38
CA SER A 11 -1.29 12.93 -0.09
C SER A 11 -1.76 12.43 1.26
N THR A 12 -1.48 11.16 1.57
CA THR A 12 -1.73 10.51 2.86
C THR A 12 -1.03 11.19 4.03
N ILE A 13 0.23 11.58 3.88
CA ILE A 13 0.96 12.31 4.93
C ILE A 13 0.35 13.69 5.16
N LEU A 14 -0.08 14.37 4.08
CA LEU A 14 -0.57 15.75 4.15
C LEU A 14 -2.00 15.86 4.68
N ASP A 15 -2.88 14.91 4.33
CA ASP A 15 -4.31 14.96 4.68
C ASP A 15 -4.74 13.94 5.74
N ALA A 16 -3.83 13.05 6.16
CA ALA A 16 -4.06 11.95 7.12
C ALA A 16 -5.18 10.96 6.70
N LEU A 17 -5.54 10.90 5.42
CA LEU A 17 -6.48 9.92 4.87
C LEU A 17 -5.75 8.69 4.33
N ALA A 18 -6.44 7.55 4.25
CA ALA A 18 -5.86 6.31 3.75
C ALA A 18 -5.26 6.45 2.32
N PRO A 19 -4.15 5.77 2.02
CA PRO A 19 -3.55 5.79 0.69
C PRO A 19 -4.44 5.06 -0.31
N ILE A 20 -4.43 5.55 -1.54
CA ILE A 20 -5.00 4.87 -2.70
C ILE A 20 -3.83 4.29 -3.48
N ASN A 21 -3.80 2.97 -3.63
CA ASN A 21 -2.73 2.21 -4.27
C ASN A 21 -3.27 1.39 -5.44
N THR A 22 -2.38 0.94 -6.32
CA THR A 22 -2.72 0.10 -7.47
C THR A 22 -2.19 -1.31 -7.24
N PHE A 23 -3.06 -2.32 -7.36
CA PHE A 23 -2.71 -3.72 -7.18
C PHE A 23 -2.91 -4.49 -8.48
N PRO A 24 -1.96 -5.36 -8.89
CA PRO A 24 -2.16 -6.26 -10.02
C PRO A 24 -3.06 -7.47 -9.65
N LEU A 25 -3.17 -7.78 -8.36
CA LEU A 25 -3.99 -8.86 -7.82
C LEU A 25 -4.70 -8.37 -6.55
N ASP A 26 -6.01 -8.61 -6.48
CA ASP A 26 -6.77 -8.42 -5.25
C ASP A 26 -6.49 -9.57 -4.27
N PRO A 27 -6.55 -9.36 -2.95
CA PRO A 27 -6.49 -10.45 -1.99
C PRO A 27 -7.74 -11.33 -2.11
N ASP A 28 -7.58 -12.60 -2.48
CA ASP A 28 -8.66 -13.57 -2.56
C ASP A 28 -8.27 -14.90 -1.92
N ASN A 29 -8.79 -15.16 -0.71
CA ASN A 29 -8.54 -16.40 0.01
C ASN A 29 -9.31 -17.61 -0.54
N SER A 30 -10.28 -17.39 -1.43
CA SER A 30 -11.07 -18.45 -2.06
C SER A 30 -10.39 -19.04 -3.29
N ASP A 31 -9.47 -18.30 -3.90
CA ASP A 31 -8.63 -18.77 -5.00
C ASP A 31 -7.42 -19.54 -4.42
N PRO A 32 -7.28 -20.86 -4.64
CA PRO A 32 -6.16 -21.64 -4.12
C PRO A 32 -4.79 -21.19 -4.64
N ASP A 33 -4.73 -20.46 -5.76
CA ASP A 33 -3.51 -19.88 -6.30
C ASP A 33 -3.20 -18.49 -5.69
N ASN A 34 -4.16 -17.90 -4.97
CA ASN A 34 -4.08 -16.58 -4.30
C ASN A 34 -4.45 -16.62 -2.79
N ASN A 35 -4.54 -17.81 -2.19
CA ASN A 35 -4.94 -18.04 -0.80
C ASN A 35 -3.80 -17.77 0.20
N TYR A 36 -3.38 -16.50 0.30
CA TYR A 36 -2.26 -16.12 1.15
C TYR A 36 -2.50 -14.85 1.95
N SER A 37 -1.83 -14.81 3.11
CA SER A 37 -1.78 -13.65 3.99
C SER A 37 -1.30 -12.39 3.24
N PRO A 38 -1.92 -11.22 3.51
CA PRO A 38 -1.79 -9.93 2.84
C PRO A 38 -0.45 -9.22 3.10
N MET A 39 0.65 -9.90 2.77
CA MET A 39 1.99 -9.36 2.81
C MET A 39 2.47 -9.05 1.39
N TRP A 40 2.72 -7.76 1.16
CA TRP A 40 2.99 -7.19 -0.14
C TRP A 40 4.40 -6.57 -0.18
N ASP A 41 5.21 -6.93 -1.16
CA ASP A 41 6.48 -6.28 -1.53
C ASP A 41 6.15 -5.00 -2.30
N ALA A 42 6.43 -3.84 -1.72
CA ALA A 42 6.12 -2.57 -2.33
C ALA A 42 7.16 -2.20 -3.40
N HIS A 43 6.69 -1.73 -4.54
CA HIS A 43 7.39 -1.17 -5.69
C HIS A 43 6.89 0.25 -5.87
N ILE A 44 7.57 1.20 -5.24
CA ILE A 44 7.12 2.59 -5.18
C ILE A 44 7.46 3.27 -6.50
N ASN A 45 6.48 3.82 -7.19
CA ASN A 45 6.68 4.62 -8.40
C ASN A 45 6.46 6.11 -8.12
N VAL A 46 7.08 6.96 -8.92
CA VAL A 46 6.96 8.42 -8.87
C VAL A 46 6.74 8.98 -10.27
N TRP A 47 6.01 10.09 -10.36
CA TRP A 47 5.94 10.87 -11.59
C TRP A 47 7.31 11.50 -11.89
N THR A 48 7.71 11.50 -13.16
CA THR A 48 8.95 12.16 -13.58
C THR A 48 8.85 13.68 -13.45
N PRO A 49 9.97 14.40 -13.24
CA PRO A 49 9.97 15.86 -13.21
C PRO A 49 9.30 16.47 -14.45
N GLU A 50 9.55 15.90 -15.62
CA GLU A 50 9.00 16.36 -16.90
C GLU A 50 7.47 16.24 -16.94
N ALA A 51 6.93 15.11 -16.49
CA ALA A 51 5.48 14.90 -16.42
C ALA A 51 4.81 15.79 -15.36
N ILE A 52 5.53 16.11 -14.27
CA ILE A 52 5.07 17.05 -13.25
C ILE A 52 4.98 18.46 -13.85
N ASP A 53 6.03 18.92 -14.53
CA ASP A 53 6.10 20.26 -15.13
C ASP A 53 5.09 20.44 -16.27
N ALA A 54 4.81 19.37 -17.01
CA ALA A 54 3.79 19.33 -18.05
C ALA A 54 2.34 19.26 -17.51
N GLY A 55 2.15 19.05 -16.20
CA GLY A 55 0.83 18.95 -15.58
C GLY A 55 0.11 17.63 -15.88
N GLU A 56 0.83 16.58 -16.24
CA GLU A 56 0.26 15.28 -16.65
C GLU A 56 -0.10 14.38 -15.47
N ARG A 57 0.27 14.79 -14.25
CA ARG A 57 -0.06 14.10 -13.01
C ARG A 57 -1.57 13.92 -12.83
N ARG A 58 -1.97 12.67 -12.75
CA ARG A 58 -3.33 12.24 -12.44
C ARG A 58 -3.33 10.98 -11.56
N ARG A 59 -4.50 10.59 -11.07
CA ARG A 59 -4.70 9.29 -10.45
C ARG A 59 -4.42 8.19 -11.46
N ILE A 60 -3.65 7.21 -11.02
CA ILE A 60 -3.45 5.94 -11.70
C ILE A 60 -4.59 5.02 -11.29
N THR A 61 -5.43 4.60 -12.24
CA THR A 61 -6.72 3.93 -11.94
C THR A 61 -6.71 2.42 -12.12
N SER A 62 -5.71 1.88 -12.81
CA SER A 62 -5.55 0.44 -13.03
C SER A 62 -4.08 0.09 -13.16
N PHE A 63 -3.79 -1.21 -13.13
CA PHE A 63 -2.44 -1.70 -13.33
C PHE A 63 -1.98 -1.55 -14.80
N GLU A 64 -2.88 -1.76 -15.77
CA GLU A 64 -2.63 -1.48 -17.20
C GLU A 64 -2.32 0.01 -17.45
N ASP A 65 -3.01 0.92 -16.76
CA ASP A 65 -2.72 2.36 -16.81
C ASP A 65 -1.32 2.67 -16.28
N LEU A 66 -0.91 2.03 -15.19
CA LEU A 66 0.47 2.15 -14.68
C LEU A 66 1.50 1.66 -15.70
N GLU A 67 1.26 0.50 -16.34
CA GLU A 67 2.15 -0.05 -17.36
C GLU A 67 2.34 0.92 -18.52
N GLN A 68 1.25 1.52 -19.01
CA GLN A 68 1.30 2.50 -20.08
C GLN A 68 2.06 3.77 -19.65
N LEU A 69 1.82 4.29 -18.45
CA LEU A 69 2.53 5.46 -17.92
C LEU A 69 4.03 5.23 -17.77
N ILE A 70 4.46 4.00 -17.44
CA ILE A 70 5.88 3.63 -17.39
C ILE A 70 6.44 3.50 -18.81
N ALA A 71 5.71 2.87 -19.73
CA ALA A 71 6.12 2.74 -21.12
C ALA A 71 6.30 4.11 -21.81
N ASP A 72 5.45 5.08 -21.47
CA ASP A 72 5.49 6.46 -21.96
C ASP A 72 6.56 7.32 -21.25
N GLY A 73 7.22 6.79 -20.21
CA GLY A 73 8.25 7.51 -19.45
C GLY A 73 7.72 8.60 -18.52
N LEU A 74 6.41 8.58 -18.21
CA LEU A 74 5.77 9.54 -17.32
C LEU A 74 5.90 9.16 -15.84
N VAL A 75 6.03 7.86 -15.58
CA VAL A 75 6.19 7.27 -14.25
C VAL A 75 7.45 6.40 -14.23
N THR A 76 8.20 6.46 -13.14
CA THR A 76 9.45 5.70 -12.96
C THR A 76 9.62 5.20 -11.53
N ASP A 77 10.68 4.44 -11.28
CA ASP A 77 11.09 4.00 -9.94
C ASP A 77 11.26 5.20 -8.99
N ALA A 78 10.77 5.08 -7.76
CA ALA A 78 11.20 5.97 -6.70
C ALA A 78 12.73 5.85 -6.52
N PRO A 79 13.45 6.95 -6.20
CA PRO A 79 14.92 6.92 -6.05
C PRO A 79 15.44 5.91 -5.02
N THR A 80 14.60 5.51 -4.06
CA THR A 80 14.91 4.53 -3.02
C THR A 80 14.73 3.08 -3.46
N ASN A 81 14.09 2.83 -4.60
CA ASN A 81 13.94 1.47 -5.12
C ASN A 81 15.30 0.93 -5.57
N THR A 82 15.57 -0.33 -5.26
CA THR A 82 16.84 -0.98 -5.57
C THR A 82 16.62 -2.47 -5.84
N GLY A 83 17.56 -3.10 -6.56
CA GLY A 83 17.47 -4.48 -6.98
C GLY A 83 17.07 -4.63 -8.45
N ALA A 84 16.72 -5.87 -8.82
CA ALA A 84 16.38 -6.21 -10.19
C ALA A 84 14.96 -5.72 -10.57
N PRO A 85 14.77 -5.23 -11.81
CA PRO A 85 13.44 -4.96 -12.37
C PRO A 85 12.53 -6.18 -12.26
N ASN A 86 11.24 -5.94 -12.04
CA ASN A 86 10.26 -7.00 -11.89
C ASN A 86 9.14 -6.86 -12.92
N ALA A 87 9.15 -7.75 -13.93
CA ALA A 87 8.19 -7.71 -15.03
C ALA A 87 6.73 -7.85 -14.59
N PHE A 88 6.45 -8.47 -13.44
CA PHE A 88 5.09 -8.59 -12.91
C PHE A 88 4.49 -7.26 -12.43
N VAL A 89 5.35 -6.28 -12.10
CA VAL A 89 4.97 -4.94 -11.63
C VAL A 89 5.49 -3.87 -12.59
N ALA A 90 5.26 -4.07 -13.89
CA ALA A 90 5.61 -3.13 -14.94
C ALA A 90 7.12 -2.80 -15.02
N GLY A 91 7.99 -3.70 -14.55
CA GLY A 91 9.43 -3.49 -14.54
C GLY A 91 9.96 -2.64 -13.38
N LEU A 92 9.09 -2.18 -12.47
CA LEU A 92 9.52 -1.42 -11.28
C LEU A 92 10.43 -2.28 -10.39
N LYS A 93 11.45 -1.65 -9.82
CA LYS A 93 12.33 -2.25 -8.81
C LYS A 93 11.65 -2.26 -7.44
N PRO A 94 12.01 -3.20 -6.56
CA PRO A 94 11.43 -3.24 -5.23
C PRO A 94 11.93 -2.05 -4.39
N SER A 95 11.07 -1.55 -3.52
CA SER A 95 11.40 -0.51 -2.54
C SER A 95 12.07 -1.08 -1.28
N ASN A 96 12.04 -2.41 -1.11
CA ASN A 96 12.33 -3.14 0.13
C ASN A 96 11.40 -2.81 1.31
N ALA A 97 10.32 -2.06 1.08
CA ALA A 97 9.25 -1.94 2.06
C ALA A 97 8.29 -3.13 1.90
N ILE A 98 8.09 -3.87 2.99
CA ILE A 98 7.10 -4.93 3.06
C ILE A 98 5.88 -4.40 3.78
N ILE A 99 4.74 -4.41 3.11
CA ILE A 99 3.46 -3.98 3.65
C ILE A 99 2.69 -5.21 4.09
N ASN A 100 2.59 -5.38 5.40
CA ASN A 100 1.74 -6.38 6.02
C ASN A 100 0.43 -5.69 6.45
N CYS A 101 -0.66 -5.94 5.74
CA CYS A 101 -1.99 -5.49 6.17
C CYS A 101 -2.59 -6.60 7.03
N PRO A 102 -2.57 -6.58 8.37
CA PRO A 102 -3.01 -7.73 9.17
C PRO A 102 -4.38 -8.25 8.73
N VAL A 103 -4.53 -9.58 8.62
CA VAL A 103 -5.84 -10.21 8.42
C VAL A 103 -6.70 -9.87 9.63
N ILE A 104 -7.61 -8.91 9.49
CA ILE A 104 -8.73 -8.77 10.40
C ILE A 104 -9.65 -9.93 10.06
N ALA A 105 -9.78 -10.88 11.00
CA ALA A 105 -10.44 -12.18 10.86
C ALA A 105 -11.59 -12.22 9.83
N GLN A 106 -11.60 -13.22 8.96
CA GLN A 106 -12.71 -13.53 8.05
C GLN A 106 -13.78 -14.30 8.85
N PRO A 107 -14.90 -13.68 9.28
CA PRO A 107 -15.89 -14.33 10.15
C PRO A 107 -16.65 -15.47 9.46
N THR A 108 -16.50 -15.66 8.15
CA THR A 108 -17.19 -16.71 7.38
C THR A 108 -16.46 -18.05 7.35
N GLU A 109 -15.17 -18.10 7.72
CA GLU A 109 -14.42 -19.36 7.96
C GLU A 109 -14.41 -19.75 9.44
N ALA A 110 -14.91 -18.88 10.33
CA ALA A 110 -15.23 -19.23 11.70
C ALA A 110 -16.55 -20.02 11.71
N GLY A 111 -16.51 -21.24 11.16
CA GLY A 111 -17.63 -22.16 11.20
C GLY A 111 -18.17 -22.23 12.63
N THR A 112 -19.43 -21.79 12.79
CA THR A 112 -20.31 -22.00 13.95
C THR A 112 -19.57 -22.27 15.26
N LEU A 113 -18.88 -21.27 15.82
CA LEU A 113 -18.51 -21.35 17.23
C LEU A 113 -19.82 -21.19 18.04
N PRO A 114 -20.16 -22.12 18.95
CA PRO A 114 -21.30 -21.93 19.82
C PRO A 114 -21.07 -20.65 20.65
N ASP A 115 -22.06 -19.76 20.63
CA ASP A 115 -22.12 -18.58 21.50
C ASP A 115 -21.97 -19.04 22.95
N THR A 116 -20.76 -18.91 23.47
CA THR A 116 -20.51 -18.86 24.91
C THR A 116 -20.03 -17.46 25.20
N SER A 117 -20.98 -16.53 25.22
CA SER A 117 -20.91 -15.25 25.90
C SER A 117 -20.46 -15.43 27.35
N THR A 118 -19.15 -15.60 27.53
CA THR A 118 -18.49 -15.39 28.80
C THR A 118 -17.90 -13.98 28.73
N SER A 119 -18.50 -13.09 29.50
CA SER A 119 -18.12 -11.70 29.70
C SER A 119 -16.60 -11.49 29.73
N LEU A 120 -16.08 -10.65 28.83
CA LEU A 120 -14.74 -10.09 28.96
C LEU A 120 -14.67 -9.25 30.25
N PRO A 121 -13.62 -9.40 31.09
CA PRO A 121 -13.43 -8.53 32.24
C PRO A 121 -13.17 -7.09 31.78
N THR A 122 -13.84 -6.14 32.43
CA THR A 122 -13.67 -4.70 32.24
C THR A 122 -12.21 -4.30 32.48
N SER A 123 -11.63 -3.59 31.51
CA SER A 123 -10.28 -3.02 31.57
C SER A 123 -10.25 -1.80 32.50
N ASP A 124 -10.26 -2.04 33.81
CA ASP A 124 -9.85 -1.02 34.78
C ASP A 124 -8.35 -1.15 35.01
N GLY A 125 -7.58 -0.22 34.43
CA GLY A 125 -6.16 -0.04 34.77
C GLY A 125 -5.24 0.25 33.59
N LEU A 126 -5.39 1.40 32.94
CA LEU A 126 -4.32 1.98 32.12
C LEU A 126 -3.95 3.36 32.68
N THR A 127 -2.70 3.48 33.12
CA THR A 127 -2.04 4.72 33.56
C THR A 127 -1.78 5.69 32.39
N PRO A 128 -1.62 7.01 32.64
CA PRO A 128 -1.67 8.06 31.62
C PRO A 128 -0.40 8.18 30.73
N PRO A 129 -0.45 8.94 29.60
CA PRO A 129 0.55 8.91 28.53
C PRO A 129 1.78 9.80 28.80
N LEU A 130 2.91 9.43 28.20
CA LEU A 130 4.13 10.26 28.12
C LEU A 130 4.18 11.08 26.80
N PRO A 131 4.93 12.20 26.75
CA PRO A 131 4.66 13.31 25.85
C PRO A 131 5.31 13.20 24.46
N LEU A 132 4.69 13.95 23.56
CA LEU A 132 4.98 14.17 22.14
C LEU A 132 6.36 14.83 21.95
N ILE A 133 7.26 14.19 21.20
CA ILE A 133 8.48 14.82 20.66
C ILE A 133 8.30 14.97 19.15
N GLY A 134 8.30 16.22 18.70
CA GLY A 134 8.16 16.59 17.29
C GLY A 134 9.39 16.20 16.47
N LEU A 135 9.14 15.84 15.21
CA LEU A 135 10.17 15.82 14.19
C LEU A 135 9.68 16.57 12.96
N THR A 136 10.31 17.71 12.74
CA THR A 136 10.15 18.60 11.61
C THR A 136 10.81 18.01 10.37
N ALA A 137 10.16 18.21 9.23
CA ALA A 137 10.66 18.15 7.85
C ALA A 137 11.09 16.79 7.26
N LEU A 138 10.34 16.33 6.25
CA LEU A 138 10.98 15.89 5.01
C LEU A 138 10.08 16.12 3.78
N LEU A 139 10.77 16.53 2.73
CA LEU A 139 10.40 16.96 1.39
C LEU A 139 9.39 16.05 0.66
N ALA A 140 8.52 16.69 -0.12
CA ALA A 140 7.48 16.07 -0.94
C ALA A 140 8.05 15.29 -2.14
N ALA A 141 7.82 13.97 -2.18
CA ALA A 141 7.81 13.17 -3.42
C ALA A 141 6.54 12.30 -3.50
N VAL A 142 5.61 12.63 -4.41
CA VAL A 142 4.32 11.92 -4.51
C VAL A 142 4.57 10.58 -5.16
N ALA A 143 4.59 9.53 -4.33
CA ALA A 143 4.86 8.18 -4.74
C ALA A 143 3.57 7.34 -4.71
N ALA A 144 3.21 6.68 -5.81
CA ALA A 144 2.21 5.62 -5.80
C ALA A 144 2.91 4.28 -5.56
N ILE A 145 2.28 3.36 -4.83
CA ILE A 145 2.90 2.12 -4.39
C ILE A 145 2.28 0.97 -5.18
N SER A 146 3.09 0.24 -5.94
CA SER A 146 2.73 -1.01 -6.62
C SER A 146 3.19 -2.20 -5.78
N PHE A 147 2.60 -3.39 -5.90
CA PHE A 147 2.85 -4.48 -4.94
C PHE A 147 3.08 -5.84 -5.60
N ARG A 148 4.02 -6.65 -5.08
CA ARG A 148 4.18 -8.08 -5.41
C ARG A 148 4.17 -8.97 -4.18
N MET A 149 3.54 -10.12 -4.26
CA MET A 149 3.56 -11.10 -3.17
C MET A 149 4.90 -11.87 -3.09
N ARG A 150 5.48 -12.01 -1.89
CA ARG A 150 6.64 -12.88 -1.64
C ARG A 150 6.17 -14.16 -0.94
N ARG A 151 6.23 -15.31 -1.64
CA ARG A 151 6.03 -16.63 -1.01
C ARG A 151 7.17 -16.90 -0.02
N ILE A 152 6.89 -16.88 1.28
CA ILE A 152 7.72 -17.52 2.28
C ILE A 152 7.04 -18.83 2.61
N ARG A 153 7.60 -19.95 2.13
CA ARG A 153 7.20 -21.28 2.62
C ARG A 153 7.78 -21.43 4.03
N ALA A 154 6.93 -21.72 5.00
CA ALA A 154 7.36 -22.28 6.28
C ALA A 154 7.84 -23.73 6.06
#